data_AF-A0A3A9K3G5-F1
#
_entry.id   AF-A0A3A9K3G5-F1
#
_cell.length_a   1.000
_cell.length_b   1.000
_cell.length_c   1.000
_cell.angle_alpha   90.00
_cell.angle_beta   90.00
_cell.angle_gamma   90.00
#
_symmetry.space_group_name_H-M   'P 1'
#
loop_
_entity.id
_entity.type
_entity.pdbx_description
1 polymer ?
#
loop_
_entity_poly.entity_id
_entity_poly.type
_entity_poly.pdbx_seq_one_letter_code
_entity_poly.pdbx_strand_id
1 'polypeptide(L)'
;MTSKDARKAITPLLQKHRSKMNTPGGYWIFNGDPKAVEHARTGIIPLGKGGKLLLATDGFSRLVDLFEYFATWGDLLYALQKSFLQELGEILRDIETRDSECLKFPRFSTHDDATAVYMEIDL
;
A
#
# COMPACT_ATOMS: atom_id res chain seq x y z
N MET A 1 21.01 -1.48 15.97
CA MET A 1 20.60 -0.16 15.47
C MET A 1 19.09 -0.10 15.59
N THR A 2 18.53 0.88 16.30
CA THR A 2 17.06 0.98 16.44
C THR A 2 16.43 1.53 15.16
N SER A 3 15.13 1.31 14.92
CA SER A 3 14.41 1.92 13.79
C SER A 3 14.50 3.47 13.82
N LYS A 4 14.55 4.05 15.02
CA LYS A 4 14.74 5.49 15.23
C LYS A 4 16.12 5.98 14.78
N ASP A 5 17.18 5.22 15.07
CA ASP A 5 18.55 5.56 14.64
C ASP A 5 18.68 5.43 13.12
N ALA A 6 18.11 4.38 12.53
CA ALA A 6 18.07 4.19 11.09
C ALA A 6 17.33 5.34 10.39
N ARG A 7 16.16 5.75 10.92
CA ARG A 7 15.40 6.89 10.39
C ARG A 7 16.19 8.19 10.47
N LYS A 8 16.89 8.44 11.59
CA LYS A 8 17.75 9.64 11.74
C LYS A 8 18.87 9.63 10.70
N ALA A 9 19.52 8.49 10.47
CA ALA A 9 20.60 8.36 9.50
C ALA A 9 20.16 8.66 8.07
N ILE A 10 18.94 8.23 7.69
CA ILE A 10 18.44 8.42 6.32
C ILE A 10 17.63 9.71 6.11
N THR A 11 17.37 10.49 7.15
CA THR A 11 16.53 11.70 7.07
C THR A 11 16.97 12.67 5.97
N PRO A 12 18.27 12.96 5.77
CA PRO A 12 18.71 13.84 4.68
C PRO A 12 18.33 13.31 3.30
N LEU A 13 18.39 11.99 3.09
CA LEU A 13 17.98 11.34 1.85
C LEU A 13 16.47 11.44 1.64
N LEU A 14 15.67 11.21 2.69
CA LEU A 14 14.20 11.35 2.63
C LEU A 14 13.79 12.77 2.28
N GLN A 15 14.45 13.78 2.86
CA GLN A 15 14.19 15.19 2.55
C GLN A 15 14.55 15.51 1.09
N LYS A 16 15.71 15.05 0.61
CA LYS A 16 16.13 15.19 -0.79
C LYS A 16 15.16 14.50 -1.77
N HIS A 17 14.57 13.37 -1.39
CA HIS A 17 13.56 12.71 -2.22
C HIS A 17 12.25 13.49 -2.20
N ARG A 18 11.77 13.92 -1.03
CA ARG A 18 10.56 14.72 -0.89
C ARG A 18 10.63 16.04 -1.65
N SER A 19 11.80 16.67 -1.78
CA SER A 19 11.95 17.89 -2.58
C SER A 19 11.70 17.69 -4.08
N LYS A 20 11.65 16.43 -4.56
CA LYS A 20 11.31 16.09 -5.95
C LYS A 20 9.84 15.70 -6.13
N MET A 21 9.09 15.57 -5.03
CA MET A 21 7.68 15.20 -5.05
C MET A 21 6.86 16.28 -5.76
N ASN A 22 6.04 15.88 -6.73
CA ASN A 22 5.17 16.74 -7.54
C ASN A 22 5.91 17.91 -8.20
N THR A 23 7.14 17.64 -8.67
CA THR A 23 7.93 18.61 -9.44
C THR A 23 8.24 18.08 -10.84
N PRO A 24 8.36 18.96 -11.85
CA PRO A 24 8.89 18.58 -13.15
C PRO A 24 10.28 17.93 -13.02
N GLY A 25 10.46 16.76 -13.65
CA GLY A 25 11.71 15.97 -13.56
C GLY A 25 11.87 15.18 -12.24
N GLY A 26 10.89 15.28 -11.33
CA GLY A 26 10.79 14.46 -10.13
C GLY A 26 9.83 13.28 -10.31
N TYR A 27 8.99 13.05 -9.30
CA TYR A 27 7.95 12.02 -9.35
C TYR A 27 6.61 12.59 -8.90
N TRP A 28 5.52 12.00 -9.39
CA TRP A 28 4.16 12.41 -9.09
C TRP A 28 3.52 11.44 -8.09
N ILE A 29 2.90 11.98 -7.05
CA ILE A 29 2.19 11.22 -6.02
C ILE A 29 0.94 11.98 -5.59
N PHE A 30 -0.11 11.23 -5.27
CA PHE A 30 -1.33 11.80 -4.73
C PHE A 30 -1.11 12.23 -3.26
N ASN A 31 -1.01 13.54 -3.02
CA ASN A 31 -0.80 14.13 -1.69
C ASN A 31 -1.63 15.40 -1.44
N GLY A 32 -2.68 15.62 -2.23
CA GLY A 32 -3.52 16.82 -2.16
C GLY A 32 -3.12 17.96 -3.10
N ASP A 33 -1.94 17.91 -3.74
CA ASP A 33 -1.64 18.82 -4.85
C ASP A 33 -2.52 18.50 -6.06
N PRO A 34 -3.41 19.41 -6.51
CA PRO A 34 -4.30 19.15 -7.63
C PRO A 34 -3.54 18.88 -8.94
N LYS A 35 -2.32 19.40 -9.10
CA LYS A 35 -1.50 19.15 -10.29
C LYS A 35 -1.09 17.69 -10.42
N ALA A 36 -0.97 16.97 -9.30
CA ALA A 36 -0.60 15.56 -9.34
C ALA A 36 -1.61 14.70 -10.12
N VAL A 37 -2.89 15.12 -10.14
CA VAL A 37 -3.96 14.43 -10.88
C VAL A 37 -3.73 14.47 -12.39
N GLU A 38 -3.18 15.56 -12.91
CA GLU A 38 -2.86 15.70 -14.34
C GLU A 38 -1.77 14.71 -14.81
N HIS A 39 -1.00 14.17 -13.86
CA HIS A 39 0.05 13.20 -14.10
C HIS A 39 -0.34 11.77 -13.70
N ALA A 40 -1.60 11.54 -13.33
CA ALA A 40 -2.10 10.22 -13.00
C ALA A 40 -2.03 9.29 -14.22
N ARG A 41 -1.64 8.03 -13.99
CA ARG A 41 -1.77 6.99 -15.01
C ARG A 41 -3.23 6.60 -15.11
N THR A 42 -3.78 6.70 -16.31
CA THR A 42 -5.17 6.35 -16.62
C THR A 42 -5.21 5.22 -17.63
N GLY A 43 -6.32 4.49 -17.64
CA GLY A 43 -6.51 3.35 -18.53
C GLY A 43 -7.89 2.75 -18.37
N ILE A 44 -8.20 1.78 -19.22
CA ILE A 44 -9.46 1.06 -19.22
C ILE A 44 -9.13 -0.43 -19.14
N ILE A 45 -9.80 -1.13 -18.24
CA ILE A 45 -9.70 -2.58 -18.08
C ILE A 45 -11.09 -3.16 -18.40
N PRO A 46 -11.25 -3.93 -19.48
CA PRO A 46 -12.50 -4.63 -19.75
C PRO A 46 -12.79 -5.63 -18.63
N LEU A 47 -13.99 -5.55 -18.06
CA LEU A 47 -14.45 -6.49 -17.05
C LEU A 47 -15.52 -7.39 -17.65
N GLY A 48 -15.31 -8.70 -17.57
CA GLY A 48 -16.32 -9.70 -17.90
C GLY A 48 -17.36 -9.82 -16.79
N LYS A 49 -18.40 -10.60 -17.07
CA LYS A 49 -19.42 -10.96 -16.08
C LYS A 49 -18.79 -11.65 -14.87
N GLY A 50 -19.16 -11.22 -13.65
CA GLY A 50 -18.54 -11.68 -12.41
C GLY A 50 -17.13 -11.13 -12.19
N GLY A 51 -16.82 -9.97 -12.79
CA GLY A 51 -15.54 -9.29 -12.64
C GLY A 51 -15.34 -8.84 -11.19
N LYS A 52 -14.11 -9.00 -10.68
CA LYS A 52 -13.75 -8.64 -9.30
C LYS A 52 -12.67 -7.58 -9.34
N LEU A 53 -12.87 -6.52 -8.55
CA LEU A 53 -11.95 -5.38 -8.49
C LEU A 53 -11.56 -5.12 -7.03
N LEU A 54 -10.26 -4.98 -6.79
CA LEU A 54 -9.70 -4.47 -5.56
C LEU A 54 -8.94 -3.18 -5.85
N LEU A 55 -9.32 -2.11 -5.17
CA LEU A 55 -8.54 -0.87 -5.08
C LEU A 55 -7.92 -0.81 -3.70
N ALA A 56 -6.61 -0.57 -3.61
CA ALA A 56 -5.88 -0.58 -2.35
C ALA A 56 -4.83 0.53 -2.33
N THR A 57 -4.61 1.12 -1.15
CA THR A 57 -3.42 1.95 -0.89
C THR A 57 -2.19 1.07 -0.71
N ASP A 58 -1.00 1.66 -0.80
CA ASP A 58 0.27 1.02 -0.45
C ASP A 58 0.27 0.45 0.98
N GLY A 59 -0.39 1.13 1.93
CA GLY A 59 -0.56 0.61 3.28
C GLY A 59 -1.33 -0.71 3.36
N PHE A 60 -2.33 -0.95 2.49
CA PHE A 60 -3.03 -2.24 2.42
C PHE A 60 -2.28 -3.26 1.56
N SER A 61 -1.55 -2.81 0.53
CA SER A 61 -0.76 -3.69 -0.36
C SER A 61 0.33 -4.47 0.36
N ARG A 62 0.74 -4.00 1.56
CA ARG A 62 1.76 -4.65 2.40
C ARG A 62 1.47 -6.12 2.71
N LEU A 63 0.22 -6.56 2.73
CA LEU A 63 -0.14 -7.97 2.89
C LEU A 63 0.47 -8.86 1.79
N VAL A 64 0.70 -8.29 0.60
CA VAL A 64 1.36 -8.95 -0.54
C VAL A 64 2.82 -8.50 -0.63
N ASP A 65 3.05 -7.19 -0.76
CA ASP A 65 4.33 -6.64 -1.22
C ASP A 65 5.44 -6.60 -0.14
N LEU A 66 5.08 -6.64 1.14
CA LEU A 66 6.03 -6.49 2.24
C LEU A 66 6.03 -7.67 3.21
N PHE A 67 4.85 -8.06 3.67
CA PHE A 67 4.69 -9.11 4.67
C PHE A 67 4.59 -10.51 4.04
N GLU A 68 4.43 -10.58 2.72
CA GLU A 68 4.33 -11.82 1.95
C GLU A 68 3.29 -12.79 2.56
N TYR A 69 2.26 -12.25 3.21
CA TYR A 69 1.19 -13.05 3.81
C TYR A 69 0.37 -13.75 2.71
N PHE A 70 0.14 -13.04 1.62
CA PHE A 70 -0.28 -13.61 0.35
C PHE A 70 0.91 -13.63 -0.60
N ALA A 71 1.15 -14.77 -1.25
CA ALA A 71 2.24 -14.91 -2.22
C ALA A 71 1.97 -14.10 -3.50
N THR A 72 0.69 -13.93 -3.86
CA THR A 72 0.27 -13.17 -5.04
C THR A 72 -0.97 -12.33 -4.75
N TRP A 73 -1.19 -11.32 -5.60
CA TRP A 73 -2.45 -10.57 -5.65
C TRP A 73 -3.68 -11.45 -5.92
N GLY A 74 -3.48 -12.55 -6.67
CA GLY A 74 -4.54 -13.54 -6.93
C GLY A 74 -4.97 -14.27 -5.66
N ASP A 75 -4.04 -14.62 -4.78
CA ASP A 75 -4.33 -15.29 -3.51
C ASP A 75 -5.13 -14.39 -2.58
N LEU A 76 -4.77 -13.10 -2.52
CA LEU A 76 -5.53 -12.10 -1.77
C LEU A 76 -6.95 -11.96 -2.32
N LEU A 77 -7.11 -11.83 -3.65
CA LEU A 77 -8.43 -11.74 -4.28
C LEU A 77 -9.28 -13.01 -4.04
N TYR A 78 -8.65 -14.19 -4.02
CA TYR A 78 -9.33 -15.45 -3.70
C TYR A 78 -9.77 -15.49 -2.23
N ALA A 79 -8.95 -14.99 -1.31
CA ALA A 79 -9.31 -14.90 0.10
C ALA A 79 -10.52 -13.97 0.32
N LEU A 80 -10.60 -12.85 -0.38
CA LEU A 80 -11.76 -11.92 -0.33
C LEU A 80 -13.08 -12.53 -0.82
N GLN A 81 -13.06 -13.68 -1.49
CA GLN A 81 -14.30 -14.40 -1.84
C GLN A 81 -14.92 -15.12 -0.64
N LYS A 82 -14.15 -15.32 0.43
CA LYS A 82 -14.53 -16.11 1.60
C LYS A 82 -14.48 -15.31 2.91
N SER A 83 -13.91 -14.11 2.86
CA SER A 83 -13.62 -13.25 4.00
C SER A 83 -14.00 -11.81 3.72
N PHE A 84 -14.24 -11.04 4.78
CA PHE A 84 -14.46 -9.60 4.66
C PHE A 84 -13.15 -8.82 4.63
N LEU A 85 -13.16 -7.64 3.99
CA LEU A 85 -12.01 -6.72 4.01
C LEU A 85 -11.54 -6.38 5.43
N GLN A 86 -12.48 -6.30 6.38
CA GLN A 86 -12.17 -6.04 7.78
C GLN A 86 -11.24 -7.12 8.37
N GLU A 87 -11.49 -8.40 8.07
CA GLU A 87 -10.67 -9.51 8.58
C GLU A 87 -9.23 -9.42 8.06
N LEU A 88 -9.05 -9.08 6.77
CA LEU A 88 -7.72 -8.86 6.20
C LEU A 88 -7.03 -7.63 6.83
N GLY A 89 -7.79 -6.58 7.15
CA GLY A 89 -7.31 -5.44 7.90
C GLY A 89 -6.81 -5.82 9.30
N GLU A 90 -7.55 -6.68 10.01
CA GLU A 90 -7.15 -7.20 11.32
C GLU A 90 -5.87 -8.04 11.23
N ILE A 91 -5.76 -8.91 10.23
CA ILE A 91 -4.55 -9.69 9.93
C ILE A 91 -3.35 -8.77 9.67
N LEU A 92 -3.53 -7.72 8.85
CA LEU A 92 -2.49 -6.73 8.59
C LEU A 92 -1.99 -6.09 9.88
N ARG A 93 -2.91 -5.64 10.75
CA ARG A 93 -2.54 -5.00 12.02
C ARG A 93 -1.88 -5.98 13.00
N ASP A 94 -2.30 -7.23 13.03
CA ASP A 94 -1.69 -8.26 13.86
C ASP A 94 -0.24 -8.56 13.42
N ILE A 95 0.01 -8.71 12.11
CA ILE A 95 1.37 -8.87 11.59
C ILE A 95 2.24 -7.66 11.94
N GLU A 96 1.73 -6.44 11.74
CA GLU A 96 2.45 -5.21 12.08
C GLU A 96 2.79 -5.13 13.56
N THR A 97 1.85 -5.48 14.44
CA THR A 97 2.01 -5.44 15.90
C THR A 97 3.01 -6.47 16.39
N ARG A 98 3.02 -7.68 15.80
CA ARG A 98 4.00 -8.73 16.11
C ARG A 98 5.43 -8.36 15.73
N ASP A 99 5.61 -7.40 14.82
CA ASP A 99 6.89 -6.82 14.43
C ASP A 99 6.92 -5.30 14.71
N SER A 100 6.50 -4.88 15.90
CA SER A 100 6.37 -3.46 16.27
C SER A 100 7.66 -2.66 16.12
N GLU A 101 8.80 -3.28 16.45
CA GLU A 101 10.15 -2.71 16.31
C GLU A 101 10.68 -2.71 14.87
N CYS A 102 9.92 -3.29 13.93
CA CYS A 102 10.22 -3.30 12.49
C CYS A 102 11.56 -3.98 12.17
N LEU A 103 11.86 -5.09 12.83
CA LEU A 103 13.12 -5.82 12.70
C LEU A 103 13.02 -6.95 11.68
N LYS A 104 11.88 -7.65 11.65
CA LYS A 104 11.64 -8.72 10.68
C LYS A 104 11.39 -8.15 9.28
N PHE A 105 10.58 -7.10 9.22
CA PHE A 105 10.28 -6.37 7.98
C PHE A 105 10.73 -4.92 8.13
N PRO A 106 11.97 -4.57 7.75
CA PRO A 106 12.54 -3.23 7.94
C PRO A 106 11.67 -2.10 7.37
N ARG A 107 11.19 -1.21 8.24
CA ARG A 107 10.32 -0.06 7.92
C ARG A 107 10.45 1.06 8.95
N PHE A 108 9.99 2.26 8.61
CA PHE A 108 10.16 3.47 9.47
C PHE A 108 9.01 3.73 10.45
N SER A 109 7.94 2.94 10.38
CA SER A 109 6.80 2.97 11.30
C SER A 109 6.15 1.59 11.35
N THR A 110 5.62 1.24 12.51
CA THR A 110 4.89 -0.01 12.72
C THR A 110 3.72 -0.14 11.76
N HIS A 111 2.89 0.92 11.72
CA HIS A 111 1.68 1.02 10.90
C HIS A 111 1.84 2.03 9.78
N ASP A 112 1.08 1.80 8.71
CA ASP A 112 0.76 2.77 7.66
C ASP A 112 -0.76 2.93 7.53
N ASP A 113 -1.20 4.00 6.85
CA ASP A 113 -2.61 4.21 6.52
C ASP A 113 -3.04 3.21 5.44
N ALA A 114 -3.93 2.30 5.81
CA ALA A 114 -4.37 1.21 4.95
C ALA A 114 -5.84 1.39 4.59
N THR A 115 -6.12 1.54 3.30
CA THR A 115 -7.49 1.63 2.77
C THR A 115 -7.64 0.67 1.60
N ALA A 116 -8.77 -0.02 1.54
CA ALA A 116 -9.12 -0.88 0.43
C ALA A 116 -10.62 -0.86 0.15
N VAL A 117 -10.96 -1.03 -1.13
CA VAL A 117 -12.33 -1.17 -1.64
C VAL A 117 -12.37 -2.41 -2.53
N TYR A 118 -13.25 -3.34 -2.20
CA TYR A 118 -13.47 -4.57 -2.96
C TYR A 118 -14.88 -4.54 -3.55
N MET A 119 -14.99 -4.85 -4.83
CA MET A 119 -16.25 -4.85 -5.57
C MET A 119 -16.34 -6.09 -6.45
N GLU A 120 -17.51 -6.73 -6.42
CA GLU A 120 -17.91 -7.75 -7.39
C GLU A 120 -18.92 -7.10 -8.34
N ILE A 121 -18.67 -7.24 -9.64
CA ILE A 121 -19.43 -6.58 -10.69
C ILE A 121 -20.24 -7.64 -11.43
N ASP A 122 -21.54 -7.66 -11.14
CA ASP A 122 -22.54 -8.45 -11.85
C ASP A 122 -23.10 -7.63 -13.02
N LEU A 123 -22.49 -7.78 -14.20
CA LEU A 123 -23.01 -7.25 -15.48
C LEU A 123 -23.80 -8.32 -16.25
#